data_AF-A0A6A4QNF8-F1
#
_entry.id   AF-A0A6A4QNF8-F1
#
_cell.length_a   1.000
_cell.length_b   1.000
_cell.length_c   1.000
_cell.angle_alpha   90.00
_cell.angle_beta   90.00
_cell.angle_gamma   90.00
#
_symmetry.space_group_name_H-M   'P 1'
#
loop_
_entity.id
_entity.type
_entity.pdbx_description
1 polymer ?
#
loop_
_entity_poly.entity_id
_entity_poly.type
_entity_poly.pdbx_seq_one_letter_code
_entity_poly.pdbx_strand_id
1 'polypeptide(L)' 'MSVVSIYYHLEIIKLLMTRRNQKITPHMRNYRRSPLKSNNSDELSIIVCVITSTIPIISMKSLIMYLQNDIFLLT' A
#
# COMPACT_ATOMS: atom_id res chain seq x y z
N MET A 1 19.13 18.16 -0.44
CA MET A 1 17.92 17.46 0.03
C MET A 1 18.31 16.24 0.84
N SER A 2 18.23 16.17 2.15
CA SER A 2 18.25 17.17 3.23
C SER A 2 18.46 16.29 4.48
N VAL A 3 19.57 16.45 5.21
CA VAL A 3 19.86 15.65 6.43
C VAL A 3 18.65 15.67 7.40
N VAL A 4 17.90 16.78 7.37
CA VAL A 4 16.64 16.97 8.07
C VAL A 4 15.58 15.94 7.66
N SER A 5 15.40 15.64 6.38
CA SER A 5 14.45 14.62 5.90
C SER A 5 14.84 13.22 6.37
N ILE A 6 16.13 12.89 6.37
CA ILE A 6 16.63 11.60 6.88
C ILE A 6 16.36 11.49 8.39
N TYR A 7 16.58 12.57 9.13
CA TYR A 7 16.30 12.63 10.56
C TYR A 7 14.82 12.36 10.86
N TYR A 8 13.90 13.01 10.12
CA TYR A 8 12.46 12.79 10.28
C TYR A 8 12.04 11.34 9.99
N HIS A 9 12.61 10.70 8.96
CA HIS A 9 12.30 9.30 8.66
C HIS A 9 12.79 8.35 9.75
N LEU A 10 13.97 8.58 10.31
CA LEU A 10 14.52 7.76 11.40
C LEU A 10 13.69 7.87 12.69
N GLU A 11 13.15 9.06 12.99
CA GLU A 11 12.30 9.31 14.15
C GLU A 11 10.99 8.50 14.08
N ILE A 12 10.36 8.44 12.90
CA ILE A 12 9.12 7.67 12.66
C ILE A 12 9.38 6.17 12.84
N ILE A 13 10.47 5.65 12.30
CA ILE A 13 10.85 4.23 12.42
C ILE A 13 11.11 3.87 13.88
N LYS A 14 11.81 4.73 14.63
CA LYS A 14 12.10 4.53 16.06
C LYS A 14 10.82 4.50 16.90
N LEU A 15 9.86 5.40 16.63
CA LEU A 15 8.57 5.44 17.32
C LEU A 15 7.74 4.18 17.02
N LEU A 16 7.73 3.74 15.76
CA LEU A 16 7.01 2.54 15.32
C LEU A 16 7.58 1.26 15.96
N MET A 17 8.91 1.14 16.01
CA MET A 17 9.59 0.02 16.67
C MET A 17 9.28 -0.01 18.18
N THR A 18 9.27 1.15 18.84
CA THR A 18 8.95 1.26 20.27
C THR A 18 7.49 0.89 20.56
N ARG A 19 6.53 1.39 19.77
CA ARG A 19 5.11 1.03 19.88
C ARG A 19 4.86 -0.46 19.65
N ARG A 20 5.55 -1.08 18.69
CA ARG A 20 5.44 -2.51 18.40
C ARG A 20 6.01 -3.36 19.53
N ASN A 21 7.13 -2.93 20.13
CA ASN A 21 7.76 -3.65 21.25
C ASN A 21 6.94 -3.59 22.55
N GLN A 22 6.29 -2.45 22.83
CA GLN A 22 5.36 -2.31 23.96
C GLN A 22 4.06 -3.12 23.78
N LYS A 23 3.64 -3.38 22.54
CA LYS A 23 2.49 -4.24 22.22
C LYS A 23 2.77 -5.74 22.44
N ILE A 24 4.02 -6.13 22.71
CA ILE A 24 4.44 -7.53 22.92
C ILE A 24 4.49 -7.89 24.42
N THR A 25 4.33 -6.93 25.32
CA THR A 25 4.01 -7.19 26.74
C THR A 25 2.68 -7.97 26.80
N PRO A 26 2.57 -9.07 27.57
CA PRO A 26 1.50 -10.09 27.43
C PRO A 26 0.08 -9.57 27.64
N HIS A 27 -0.08 -8.34 28.15
CA HIS A 27 -1.37 -7.72 28.41
C HIS A 27 -2.18 -7.37 27.14
N MET A 28 -1.55 -7.26 25.96
CA MET A 28 -2.24 -6.88 24.71
C MET A 28 -2.56 -8.07 23.77
N ARG A 29 -2.22 -9.31 24.14
CA ARG A 29 -2.49 -10.50 23.29
C ARG A 29 -3.98 -10.81 23.17
N ASN A 30 -4.81 -10.28 24.07
CA ASN A 30 -6.27 -10.45 24.04
C ASN A 30 -7.00 -9.46 23.14
N TYR A 31 -6.33 -8.42 22.63
CA TYR A 31 -6.97 -7.45 21.71
C TYR A 31 -6.72 -7.78 20.23
N ARG A 32 -5.65 -8.54 19.91
CA ARG A 32 -5.30 -8.93 18.53
C ARG A 32 -5.72 -10.36 18.20
N ARG A 33 -6.83 -10.81 18.78
CA ARG A 33 -7.49 -12.05 18.39
C ARG A 33 -9.00 -11.85 18.28
N SER A 34 -9.41 -10.67 17.81
CA SER A 34 -10.64 -10.57 17.05
C SER A 34 -10.44 -11.38 15.77
N PRO A 35 -11.29 -12.36 15.47
CA PRO A 35 -11.19 -13.10 14.24
C PRO A 35 -11.33 -12.09 13.10
N LEU A 36 -10.42 -12.18 12.14
CA LEU A 36 -10.53 -11.59 10.82
C LEU A 36 -11.77 -12.20 10.15
N LYS A 37 -12.96 -11.85 10.64
CA LYS A 37 -14.24 -12.16 10.00
C LYS A 37 -14.63 -10.91 9.24
N SER A 38 -13.69 -10.41 8.43
CA SER A 38 -14.03 -9.54 7.30
C SER A 38 -14.65 -10.46 6.27
N ASN A 39 -15.88 -10.14 5.90
CA ASN A 39 -16.61 -10.86 4.88
C ASN A 39 -15.73 -11.02 3.62
N ASN A 40 -15.91 -12.12 2.91
CA ASN A 40 -15.12 -12.53 1.73
C ASN A 40 -14.93 -11.41 0.68
N SER A 41 -15.74 -10.35 0.70
CA SER A 41 -15.62 -9.14 -0.12
C SER A 41 -14.31 -8.36 0.08
N ASP A 42 -13.76 -8.30 1.30
CA ASP A 42 -12.60 -7.45 1.58
C ASP A 42 -11.28 -8.13 1.14
N GLU A 43 -11.14 -9.43 1.34
CA GLU A 43 -10.02 -10.21 0.79
C GLU A 43 -10.04 -10.22 -0.74
N LEU A 44 -11.23 -10.34 -1.34
CA LEU A 44 -11.39 -10.20 -2.79
C LEU A 44 -11.07 -8.77 -3.24
N SER A 45 -11.41 -7.74 -2.47
CA SER A 45 -11.04 -6.36 -2.81
C SER A 45 -9.53 -6.15 -2.81
N ILE A 46 -8.79 -6.81 -1.91
CA ILE A 46 -7.33 -6.80 -1.90
C ILE A 46 -6.79 -7.47 -3.16
N ILE A 47 -7.32 -8.63 -3.55
CA ILE A 47 -6.87 -9.35 -4.75
C ILE A 47 -7.20 -8.55 -6.02
N VAL A 48 -8.42 -8.02 -6.13
CA VAL A 48 -8.86 -7.18 -7.26
C VAL A 48 -7.99 -5.92 -7.34
N CYS A 49 -7.71 -5.26 -6.22
CA CYS A 49 -6.84 -4.08 -6.18
C CYS A 49 -5.39 -4.40 -6.59
N VAL A 50 -4.85 -5.53 -6.17
CA VAL A 50 -3.50 -5.97 -6.56
C VAL A 50 -3.45 -6.21 -8.07
N ILE A 51 -4.45 -6.91 -8.62
CA ILE A 51 -4.55 -7.17 -10.07
C ILE A 51 -4.71 -5.87 -10.86
N THR A 52 -5.65 -5.00 -10.48
CA THR A 52 -5.86 -3.71 -11.15
C THR A 52 -4.70 -2.74 -10.97
N SER A 53 -3.86 -2.90 -9.94
CA SER A 53 -2.64 -2.10 -9.75
C SER A 53 -1.43 -2.65 -10.52
N THR A 54 -1.37 -3.96 -10.78
CA THR A 54 -0.28 -4.58 -11.57
C THR A 54 -0.54 -4.55 -13.07
N ILE A 55 -1.80 -4.65 -13.51
CA ILE A 55 -2.19 -4.51 -14.92
C ILE A 55 -1.64 -3.22 -15.57
N PRO A 56 -1.80 -2.02 -14.98
CA PRO A 56 -1.31 -0.80 -15.60
C PRO A 56 0.21 -0.78 -15.63
N ILE A 57 0.93 -1.38 -14.67
CA ILE A 57 2.40 -1.41 -14.68
C ILE A 57 2.93 -2.13 -15.94
N ILE A 58 2.31 -3.25 -16.32
CA ILE A 58 2.69 -4.01 -17.52
C ILE A 58 2.11 -3.35 -18.79
N SER A 59 0.90 -2.80 -18.69
CA SER A 59 0.15 -2.21 -19.80
C SER A 59 0.45 -0.72 -20.05
N MET A 60 1.29 -0.06 -19.23
CA MET A 60 1.56 1.40 -19.32
C MET A 60 1.95 1.80 -20.74
N LYS A 61 2.76 0.96 -21.39
CA LYS A 61 3.22 1.19 -22.77
C LYS A 61 2.08 1.10 -23.79
N SER A 62 1.17 0.14 -23.64
CA SER A 62 -0.02 0.01 -24.49
C SER A 62 -1.03 1.15 -24.25
N LEU A 63 -1.19 1.60 -23.01
CA LEU A 63 -2.11 2.67 -22.65
C LEU A 63 -1.65 4.03 -23.18
N ILE A 64 -0.34 4.33 -23.06
CA ILE A 64 0.26 5.54 -23.65
C ILE A 64 0.13 5.52 -25.17
N MET A 65 0.40 4.39 -25.82
CA MET A 65 0.27 4.26 -27.29
C MET A 65 -1.18 4.42 -27.76
N TYR A 66 -2.15 3.88 -27.01
CA TYR A 66 -3.57 4.04 -27.28
C TYR A 66 -4.00 5.51 -27.19
N LEU A 67 -3.67 6.19 -26.08
CA LEU A 67 -3.99 7.62 -25.91
C LEU A 67 -3.32 8.50 -26.97
N GLN A 68 -2.06 8.19 -27.33
CA GLN A 68 -1.33 8.91 -28.37
C GLN A 68 -1.99 8.74 -29.74
N ASN A 69 -2.43 7.52 -30.08
CA ASN A 69 -3.11 7.25 -31.34
C ASN A 69 -4.47 7.96 -31.40
N ASP A 70 -5.24 7.95 -30.30
CA ASP A 70 -6.53 8.65 -30.23
C ASP A 70 -6.36 10.18 -30.36
N ILE A 71 -5.36 10.76 -29.69
CA ILE A 71 -5.08 12.22 -29.76
C ILE A 71 -4.55 12.60 -31.16
N PHE A 72 -3.68 11.78 -31.74
CA PHE A 72 -3.13 12.01 -33.08
C PHE A 72 -4.18 11.90 -34.18
N LEU A 73 -5.18 11.05 -34.01
CA LEU A 73 -6.28 10.89 -34.98
C LEU A 73 -7.34 12.01 -34.86
N LEU A 74 -7.35 12.75 -33.74
CA LEU A 74 -8.25 13.86 -33.47
C LEU A 74 -7.67 15.25 -33.82
N THR A 75 -6.40 15.32 -34.22
CA THR A 75 -5.66 16.57 -34.59
C THR A 75 -5.40 16.59 -36.09
#